data_AF-A0A832HMW8-F1
#
_entry.id   AF-A0A832HMW8-F1
#
_cell.length_a   1.000
_cell.length_b   1.000
_cell.length_c   1.000
_cell.angle_alpha   90.00
_cell.angle_beta   90.00
_cell.angle_gamma   90.00
#
_symmetry.space_group_name_H-M   'P 1'
#
loop_
_entity.id
_entity.type
_entity.pdbx_description
1 polymer ?
#
loop_
_entity_poly.entity_id
_entity_poly.type
_entity_poly.pdbx_seq_one_letter_code
_entity_poly.pdbx_strand_id
1 'polypeptide(L)'
;MRIVHKGSLSGFCLLAAVLVFFTAPCKGAVYTWKGNGAEWAKNSHWYSTGVPTELDYVIFSANPREDPFVNANAAAAAINFAAGVRTTTISGTVYTLSIVLGMTNNSVNQQIINVPLNLTGSQEWKAAAGDFSIGGSANLNGNMLTVSGDHDTTINGSISGTGGIIKNGSGTLTLNGNNTFSGPVSINGGTVVLNSEGTIRNVLSISVNAGKLFLGGNGGWAESSAEVYLLGGDLEIGDQSEGLGELQISAHSRIKLKPGGAATILRFAGANWSGGSLTIYGWSGQPGHPGTDDRIFFESKPNDMFLIYVTFAGFDPGGMVLDVGNSWELVPVPETSDYALMTGLALLIFSVHRRLALVNP
;
A
#
# COMPACT_ATOMS: atom_id res chain seq x y z
N MET A 1 39.17 -66.70 -36.87
CA MET A 1 39.10 -67.71 -35.81
C MET A 1 38.68 -67.00 -34.52
N ARG A 2 37.45 -67.29 -34.06
CA ARG A 2 36.93 -67.32 -32.69
C ARG A 2 37.75 -66.64 -31.54
N ILE A 3 37.12 -65.68 -30.85
CA ILE A 3 36.69 -65.69 -29.42
C ILE A 3 36.71 -64.28 -28.76
N VAL A 4 35.71 -64.11 -27.89
CA VAL A 4 35.15 -62.95 -27.19
C VAL A 4 35.72 -62.81 -25.76
N HIS A 5 35.78 -61.57 -25.21
CA HIS A 5 35.39 -61.09 -23.84
C HIS A 5 36.22 -59.87 -23.38
N LYS A 6 35.82 -58.95 -22.49
CA LYS A 6 34.57 -58.36 -21.91
C LYS A 6 35.05 -57.21 -20.99
N GLY A 7 34.30 -56.10 -20.87
CA GLY A 7 34.37 -55.08 -19.78
C GLY A 7 35.32 -53.89 -20.02
N SER A 8 35.01 -52.62 -19.68
CA SER A 8 33.88 -52.00 -18.98
C SER A 8 33.61 -50.58 -19.52
N LEU A 9 32.36 -50.10 -19.36
CA LEU A 9 31.98 -48.71 -19.61
C LEU A 9 32.63 -47.75 -18.60
N SER A 10 33.09 -46.59 -19.07
CA SER A 10 33.09 -45.34 -18.30
C SER A 10 32.85 -44.18 -19.26
N GLY A 11 31.85 -43.36 -18.92
CA GLY A 11 31.22 -42.41 -19.83
C GLY A 11 32.06 -41.18 -20.13
N PHE A 12 32.04 -40.77 -21.40
CA PHE A 12 32.35 -39.40 -21.79
C PHE A 12 31.05 -38.64 -21.93
N CYS A 13 30.80 -37.78 -20.93
CA CYS A 13 29.74 -36.79 -20.94
C CYS A 13 30.06 -35.78 -22.04
N LEU A 14 29.23 -35.73 -23.08
CA LEU A 14 29.30 -34.74 -24.14
C LEU A 14 28.91 -33.38 -23.53
N LEU A 15 29.89 -32.54 -23.19
CA LEU A 15 29.64 -31.20 -22.71
C LEU A 15 29.18 -30.34 -23.90
N ALA A 16 27.87 -30.28 -24.13
CA ALA A 16 27.27 -29.33 -25.05
C ALA A 16 27.47 -27.92 -24.48
N ALA A 17 28.36 -27.13 -25.09
CA ALA A 17 28.45 -25.71 -24.83
C ALA A 17 27.16 -25.04 -25.33
N VAL A 18 26.19 -24.86 -24.43
CA VAL A 18 25.05 -23.98 -24.67
C VAL A 18 25.63 -22.56 -24.70
N LEU A 19 25.82 -22.03 -25.90
CA LEU A 19 26.10 -20.63 -26.14
C LEU A 19 24.84 -19.84 -25.74
N VAL A 20 24.72 -19.51 -24.45
CA VAL A 20 23.69 -18.60 -23.97
C VAL A 20 24.05 -17.22 -24.52
N PHE A 21 23.37 -16.80 -25.58
CA PHE A 21 23.32 -15.39 -25.94
C PHE A 21 22.65 -14.65 -24.79
N PHE A 22 23.44 -14.10 -23.88
CA PHE A 22 23.01 -12.92 -23.16
C PHE A 22 22.93 -11.80 -24.19
N THR A 23 21.78 -11.65 -24.85
CA THR A 23 21.43 -10.36 -25.42
C THR A 23 21.34 -9.42 -24.23
N ALA A 24 22.39 -8.64 -23.98
CA ALA A 24 22.26 -7.48 -23.11
C ALA A 24 21.02 -6.72 -23.61
N PRO A 25 20.05 -6.37 -22.74
CA PRO A 25 18.91 -5.61 -23.19
C PRO A 25 19.46 -4.37 -23.90
N CYS A 26 19.05 -4.17 -25.15
CA CYS A 26 19.48 -3.01 -25.91
C CYS A 26 19.19 -1.79 -25.05
N LYS A 27 20.22 -0.98 -24.77
CA LYS A 27 20.05 0.24 -23.99
C LYS A 27 19.12 1.15 -24.80
N GLY A 28 17.92 1.39 -24.28
CA GLY A 28 16.95 2.32 -24.84
C GLY A 28 17.56 3.66 -25.20
N ALA A 29 17.12 4.28 -26.30
CA ALA A 29 17.56 5.62 -26.63
C ALA A 29 16.96 6.62 -25.64
N VAL A 30 17.63 7.77 -25.47
CA VAL A 30 17.15 8.86 -24.63
C VAL A 30 16.42 9.87 -25.53
N TYR A 31 15.19 10.22 -25.16
CA TYR A 31 14.37 11.22 -25.84
C TYR A 31 14.13 12.40 -24.91
N THR A 32 14.68 13.55 -25.28
CA THR A 32 14.48 14.80 -24.53
C THR A 32 13.39 15.64 -25.19
N TRP A 33 12.41 16.08 -24.40
CA TRP A 33 11.34 16.95 -24.88
C TRP A 33 11.85 18.36 -25.20
N LYS A 34 11.56 18.85 -26.41
CA LYS A 34 11.93 20.22 -26.86
C LYS A 34 10.89 21.26 -26.47
N GLY A 35 9.61 20.91 -26.50
CA GLY A 35 8.49 21.83 -26.29
C GLY A 35 8.37 22.95 -27.32
N ASN A 36 8.69 22.67 -28.60
CA ASN A 36 8.43 23.56 -29.75
C ASN A 36 7.00 23.38 -30.33
N GLY A 37 6.09 22.95 -29.47
CA GLY A 37 4.75 22.44 -29.77
C GLY A 37 4.37 21.39 -28.72
N ALA A 38 3.07 21.13 -28.56
CA ALA A 38 2.58 20.23 -27.51
C ALA A 38 2.49 18.74 -27.94
N GLU A 39 2.28 18.42 -29.22
CA GLU A 39 1.97 17.05 -29.67
C GLU A 39 3.07 16.03 -29.37
N TRP A 40 2.80 15.04 -28.51
CA TRP A 40 3.73 13.96 -28.16
C TRP A 40 4.17 13.15 -29.38
N ALA A 41 3.24 12.83 -30.26
CA ALA A 41 3.48 11.94 -31.41
C ALA A 41 4.22 12.61 -32.58
N LYS A 42 4.69 13.85 -32.41
CA LYS A 42 5.38 14.59 -33.47
C LYS A 42 6.88 14.64 -33.23
N ASN A 43 7.63 14.00 -34.14
CA ASN A 43 9.10 13.89 -34.11
C ASN A 43 9.81 15.25 -33.88
N SER A 44 9.34 16.33 -34.53
CA SER A 44 9.97 17.65 -34.39
C SER A 44 9.93 18.23 -32.96
N HIS A 45 9.14 17.66 -32.05
CA HIS A 45 9.05 18.08 -30.65
C HIS A 45 10.03 17.32 -29.73
N TRP A 46 10.83 16.40 -30.27
CA TRP A 46 11.87 15.66 -29.56
C TRP A 46 13.28 16.02 -30.06
N TYR A 47 14.28 16.02 -29.18
CA TYR A 47 15.68 16.21 -29.57
C TYR A 47 16.23 15.05 -30.40
N SER A 48 15.75 13.84 -30.13
CA SER A 48 16.10 12.62 -30.85
C SER A 48 15.23 12.45 -32.10
N THR A 49 15.74 11.73 -33.09
CA THR A 49 14.97 11.41 -34.31
C THR A 49 13.95 10.31 -34.00
N GLY A 50 12.67 10.62 -34.13
CA GLY A 50 11.55 9.70 -33.94
C GLY A 50 10.59 10.15 -32.84
N VAL A 51 9.75 9.23 -32.41
CA VAL A 51 8.92 9.38 -31.20
C VAL A 51 9.33 8.30 -30.21
N PRO A 52 9.26 8.55 -28.89
CA PRO A 52 9.60 7.54 -27.90
C PRO A 52 8.75 6.29 -28.05
N THR A 53 9.37 5.14 -27.82
CA THR A 53 8.72 3.83 -27.77
C THR A 53 8.86 3.21 -26.38
N GLU A 54 8.27 2.04 -26.16
CA GLU A 54 8.37 1.27 -24.90
C GLU A 54 9.81 0.91 -24.48
N LEU A 55 10.77 1.01 -25.40
CA LEU A 55 12.18 0.75 -25.11
C LEU A 55 12.95 2.01 -24.73
N ASP A 56 12.38 3.20 -24.90
CA ASP A 56 13.10 4.47 -24.83
C ASP A 56 12.87 5.24 -23.54
N TYR A 57 13.92 5.92 -23.04
CA TYR A 57 13.85 6.76 -21.85
C TYR A 57 13.47 8.18 -22.22
N VAL A 58 12.35 8.66 -21.69
CA VAL A 58 11.91 10.05 -21.85
C VAL A 58 12.51 10.90 -20.73
N ILE A 59 13.11 12.03 -21.09
CA ILE A 59 13.67 12.99 -20.14
C ILE A 59 13.10 14.38 -20.40
N PHE A 60 12.58 14.99 -19.34
CA PHE A 60 12.34 16.42 -19.27
C PHE A 60 13.52 17.04 -18.52
N SER A 61 14.41 17.77 -19.21
CA SER A 61 15.64 18.32 -18.63
C SER A 61 15.87 19.81 -18.90
N ALA A 62 14.92 20.46 -19.57
CA ALA A 62 14.88 21.90 -19.80
C ALA A 62 13.48 22.39 -19.46
N ASN A 63 13.33 23.71 -19.24
CA ASN A 63 12.02 24.35 -19.11
C ASN A 63 11.48 24.63 -20.52
N PRO A 64 10.73 23.71 -21.15
CA PRO A 64 10.36 23.80 -22.56
C PRO A 64 9.38 24.96 -22.74
N ARG A 65 9.09 25.43 -23.96
CA ARG A 65 8.07 26.49 -24.08
C ARG A 65 6.66 25.96 -23.82
N GLU A 66 6.38 24.75 -24.28
CA GLU A 66 5.08 24.08 -24.15
C GLU A 66 5.20 22.72 -23.47
N ASP A 67 4.19 22.42 -22.66
CA ASP A 67 4.02 21.13 -22.00
C ASP A 67 3.44 20.10 -22.97
N PRO A 68 3.76 18.80 -22.82
CA PRO A 68 3.36 17.79 -23.78
C PRO A 68 1.86 17.41 -23.67
N PHE A 69 1.27 17.15 -24.83
CA PHE A 69 -0.08 16.66 -25.03
C PHE A 69 -0.05 15.33 -25.81
N VAL A 70 -0.51 14.26 -25.19
CA VAL A 70 -0.59 12.90 -25.75
C VAL A 70 -1.74 12.84 -26.74
N ASN A 71 -1.43 13.08 -28.02
CA ASN A 71 -2.36 13.14 -29.14
C ASN A 71 -2.50 11.84 -29.94
N ALA A 72 -1.81 10.77 -29.52
CA ALA A 72 -1.96 9.40 -30.00
C ALA A 72 -1.48 8.46 -28.88
N ASN A 73 -1.81 7.17 -28.94
CA ASN A 73 -1.26 6.19 -27.99
C ASN A 73 0.27 6.27 -28.01
N ALA A 74 0.85 6.44 -26.82
CA ALA A 74 2.27 6.68 -26.63
C ALA A 74 2.85 5.62 -25.70
N ALA A 75 4.17 5.41 -25.81
CA ALA A 75 4.89 4.52 -24.92
C ALA A 75 6.25 5.11 -24.53
N ALA A 76 6.73 4.72 -23.36
CA ALA A 76 8.07 5.00 -22.87
C ALA A 76 8.56 3.83 -22.01
N ALA A 77 9.86 3.54 -22.03
CA ALA A 77 10.45 2.67 -21.02
C ALA A 77 10.32 3.33 -19.64
N ALA A 78 10.77 4.57 -19.50
CA ALA A 78 10.65 5.35 -18.27
C ALA A 78 10.52 6.84 -18.58
N ILE A 79 10.00 7.60 -17.62
CA ILE A 79 9.92 9.07 -17.68
C ILE A 79 10.70 9.69 -16.53
N ASN A 80 11.62 10.60 -16.83
CA ASN A 80 12.42 11.27 -15.82
C ASN A 80 12.29 12.79 -15.94
N PHE A 81 11.86 13.45 -14.86
CA PHE A 81 11.91 14.89 -14.73
C PHE A 81 13.20 15.26 -14.00
N ALA A 82 14.13 15.92 -14.69
CA ALA A 82 15.42 16.29 -14.13
C ALA A 82 15.31 17.42 -13.11
N ALA A 83 16.35 17.57 -12.29
CA ALA A 83 16.46 18.68 -11.35
C ALA A 83 16.34 20.04 -12.05
N GLY A 84 15.64 20.98 -11.41
CA GLY A 84 15.47 22.36 -11.90
C GLY A 84 14.40 22.55 -12.98
N VAL A 85 13.75 21.48 -13.44
CA VAL A 85 12.62 21.58 -14.37
C VAL A 85 11.40 22.12 -13.63
N ARG A 86 10.67 23.06 -14.23
CA ARG A 86 9.42 23.61 -13.71
C ARG A 86 8.34 22.52 -13.63
N THR A 87 7.18 22.86 -13.08
CA THR A 87 6.01 21.99 -13.24
C THR A 87 5.74 21.75 -14.71
N THR A 88 5.80 20.49 -15.11
CA THR A 88 5.45 19.99 -16.44
C THR A 88 4.16 19.21 -16.31
N THR A 89 3.19 19.55 -17.16
CA THR A 89 1.91 18.85 -17.23
C THR A 89 1.87 17.97 -18.46
N ILE A 90 1.99 16.65 -18.30
CA ILE A 90 1.69 15.72 -19.40
C ILE A 90 0.18 15.56 -19.47
N SER A 91 -0.44 16.07 -20.53
CA SER A 91 -1.90 16.07 -20.68
C SER A 91 -2.36 15.14 -21.81
N GLY A 92 -3.61 14.67 -21.75
CA GLY A 92 -4.23 13.88 -22.81
C GLY A 92 -5.63 13.45 -22.40
N THR A 93 -6.57 13.35 -23.33
CA THR A 93 -7.99 13.12 -22.99
C THR A 93 -8.52 11.73 -23.37
N VAL A 94 -7.96 11.09 -24.39
CA VAL A 94 -8.47 9.82 -24.93
C VAL A 94 -7.37 8.76 -25.08
N TYR A 95 -6.15 9.20 -25.38
CA TYR A 95 -5.04 8.31 -25.63
C TYR A 95 -4.33 7.93 -24.34
N THR A 96 -3.72 6.76 -24.37
CA THR A 96 -2.99 6.20 -23.23
C THR A 96 -1.49 6.45 -23.38
N LEU A 97 -0.82 6.58 -22.24
CA LEU A 97 0.63 6.54 -22.14
C LEU A 97 1.03 5.25 -21.41
N SER A 98 1.61 4.31 -22.16
CA SER A 98 2.10 3.03 -21.64
C SER A 98 3.52 3.18 -21.12
N ILE A 99 3.77 2.75 -19.88
CA ILE A 99 5.10 2.87 -19.24
C ILE A 99 5.53 1.50 -18.70
N VAL A 100 6.80 1.14 -18.95
CA VAL A 100 7.37 -0.17 -18.61
C VAL A 100 8.05 -0.19 -17.24
N LEU A 101 8.90 0.80 -16.96
CA LEU A 101 9.81 0.85 -15.81
C LEU A 101 9.48 1.94 -14.80
N GLY A 102 8.69 2.95 -15.19
CA GLY A 102 8.12 3.92 -14.29
C GLY A 102 8.52 5.36 -14.53
N MET A 103 8.35 6.18 -13.49
CA MET A 103 8.53 7.62 -13.55
C MET A 103 9.31 8.13 -12.35
N THR A 104 10.13 9.16 -12.53
CA THR A 104 10.86 9.79 -11.41
C THR A 104 10.79 11.31 -11.50
N ASN A 105 10.42 11.96 -10.39
CA ASN A 105 10.52 13.40 -10.24
C ASN A 105 11.78 13.77 -9.44
N ASN A 106 12.84 14.16 -10.12
CA ASN A 106 14.06 14.71 -9.51
C ASN A 106 14.03 16.25 -9.41
N SER A 107 12.91 16.88 -9.78
CA SER A 107 12.71 18.31 -9.57
C SER A 107 12.02 18.57 -8.24
N VAL A 108 12.32 19.73 -7.64
CA VAL A 108 11.59 20.25 -6.47
C VAL A 108 10.17 20.70 -6.80
N ASN A 109 9.88 20.92 -8.09
CA ASN A 109 8.55 21.32 -8.52
C ASN A 109 7.67 20.08 -8.70
N GLN A 110 6.41 20.18 -8.27
CA GLN A 110 5.40 19.16 -8.54
C GLN A 110 5.28 18.91 -10.04
N GLN A 111 5.18 17.65 -10.45
CA GLN A 111 4.91 17.25 -11.83
C GLN A 111 3.50 16.68 -11.94
N ILE A 112 2.83 16.99 -13.06
CA ILE A 112 1.42 16.65 -13.25
C ILE A 112 1.29 15.68 -14.42
N ILE A 113 0.66 14.54 -14.19
CA ILE A 113 0.39 13.53 -15.22
C ILE A 113 -1.13 13.39 -15.36
N ASN A 114 -1.69 14.07 -16.33
CA ASN A 114 -3.12 14.14 -16.62
C ASN A 114 -3.44 13.44 -17.96
N VAL A 115 -2.99 12.20 -18.08
CA VAL A 115 -3.25 11.29 -19.21
C VAL A 115 -3.50 9.89 -18.65
N PRO A 116 -4.44 9.09 -19.19
CA PRO A 116 -4.58 7.69 -18.82
C PRO A 116 -3.26 6.91 -18.94
N LEU A 117 -2.87 6.21 -17.87
CA LEU A 117 -1.64 5.43 -17.78
C LEU A 117 -1.92 3.94 -17.87
N ASN A 118 -1.11 3.23 -18.65
CA ASN A 118 -1.10 1.78 -18.71
C ASN A 118 0.24 1.26 -18.22
N LEU A 119 0.22 0.39 -17.21
CA LEU A 119 1.40 -0.38 -16.82
C LEU A 119 1.57 -1.53 -17.81
N THR A 120 2.71 -1.59 -18.49
CA THR A 120 3.11 -2.73 -19.31
C THR A 120 4.20 -3.57 -18.64
N GLY A 121 4.72 -3.10 -17.51
CA GLY A 121 5.56 -3.84 -16.58
C GLY A 121 5.30 -3.37 -15.14
N SER A 122 5.80 -4.15 -14.17
CA SER A 122 5.85 -3.69 -12.78
C SER A 122 6.87 -2.56 -12.67
N GLN A 123 6.45 -1.43 -12.11
CA GLN A 123 7.20 -0.19 -12.22
C GLN A 123 7.15 0.68 -10.96
N GLU A 124 8.08 1.64 -10.88
CA GLU A 124 8.19 2.57 -9.76
C GLU A 124 7.83 4.00 -10.17
N TRP A 125 6.94 4.66 -9.42
CA TRP A 125 6.70 6.09 -9.47
C TRP A 125 7.36 6.73 -8.26
N LYS A 126 8.48 7.41 -8.50
CA LYS A 126 9.37 7.93 -7.46
C LYS A 126 9.32 9.45 -7.37
N ALA A 127 8.67 9.98 -6.34
CA ALA A 127 8.69 11.40 -5.98
C ALA A 127 10.01 11.72 -5.24
N ALA A 128 11.12 11.75 -5.99
CA ALA A 128 12.47 11.80 -5.41
C ALA A 128 12.79 13.15 -4.76
N ALA A 129 12.44 14.26 -5.41
CA ALA A 129 12.74 15.61 -4.94
C ALA A 129 11.51 16.54 -4.86
N GLY A 130 10.37 16.12 -5.38
CA GLY A 130 9.14 16.90 -5.40
C GLY A 130 7.94 16.03 -5.77
N ASP A 131 6.75 16.58 -5.58
CA ASP A 131 5.52 15.81 -5.61
C ASP A 131 5.12 15.32 -7.02
N PHE A 132 4.28 14.29 -7.06
CA PHE A 132 3.50 13.91 -8.23
C PHE A 132 2.01 14.18 -8.01
N SER A 133 1.34 14.71 -9.03
CA SER A 133 -0.12 14.76 -9.12
C SER A 133 -0.59 14.02 -10.37
N ILE A 134 -1.26 12.89 -10.18
CA ILE A 134 -1.72 12.00 -11.25
C ILE A 134 -3.23 12.21 -11.44
N GLY A 135 -3.60 12.96 -12.48
CA GLY A 135 -4.99 13.22 -12.84
C GLY A 135 -5.62 12.12 -13.69
N GLY A 136 -4.83 11.45 -14.52
CA GLY A 136 -5.29 10.35 -15.37
C GLY A 136 -5.56 9.07 -14.60
N SER A 137 -6.44 8.22 -15.13
CA SER A 137 -6.62 6.86 -14.59
C SER A 137 -5.35 6.04 -14.75
N ALA A 138 -5.17 5.03 -13.90
CA ALA A 138 -4.06 4.10 -13.97
C ALA A 138 -4.57 2.66 -14.07
N ASN A 139 -4.29 1.98 -15.17
CA ASN A 139 -4.57 0.56 -15.31
C ASN A 139 -3.28 -0.25 -15.04
N LEU A 140 -3.34 -1.08 -14.01
CA LEU A 140 -2.20 -1.88 -13.55
C LEU A 140 -1.93 -3.11 -14.45
N ASN A 141 -2.92 -3.59 -15.22
CA ASN A 141 -2.78 -4.77 -16.10
C ASN A 141 -2.13 -6.01 -15.45
N GLY A 142 -2.34 -6.23 -14.15
CA GLY A 142 -1.71 -7.33 -13.41
C GLY A 142 -0.30 -7.06 -12.89
N ASN A 143 0.23 -5.86 -13.08
CA ASN A 143 1.55 -5.45 -12.63
C ASN A 143 1.53 -4.79 -11.24
N MET A 144 2.67 -4.78 -10.55
CA MET A 144 2.84 -4.03 -9.32
C MET A 144 3.21 -2.58 -9.61
N LEU A 145 2.48 -1.64 -9.01
CA LEU A 145 2.87 -0.23 -8.94
C LEU A 145 3.58 0.03 -7.61
N THR A 146 4.86 0.33 -7.66
CA THR A 146 5.60 0.84 -6.50
C THR A 146 5.52 2.36 -6.49
N VAL A 147 4.98 2.96 -5.44
CA VAL A 147 5.06 4.41 -5.20
C VAL A 147 6.12 4.65 -4.13
N SER A 148 7.10 5.50 -4.40
CA SER A 148 8.24 5.72 -3.51
C SER A 148 8.74 7.17 -3.50
N GLY A 149 9.76 7.42 -2.69
CA GLY A 149 10.34 8.73 -2.47
C GLY A 149 9.88 9.37 -1.16
N ASP A 150 10.47 10.52 -0.87
CA ASP A 150 10.28 11.24 0.38
C ASP A 150 9.26 12.38 0.26
N HIS A 151 8.74 12.58 -0.96
CA HIS A 151 7.73 13.57 -1.32
C HIS A 151 6.41 12.89 -1.69
N ASP A 152 5.35 13.67 -1.82
CA ASP A 152 4.00 13.14 -1.90
C ASP A 152 3.63 12.73 -3.33
N THR A 153 2.77 11.73 -3.44
CA THR A 153 2.12 11.34 -4.69
C THR A 153 0.62 11.34 -4.47
N THR A 154 -0.09 12.21 -5.17
CA THR A 154 -1.55 12.22 -5.19
C THR A 154 -2.05 11.58 -6.47
N ILE A 155 -2.90 10.55 -6.37
CA ILE A 155 -3.57 9.91 -7.51
C ILE A 155 -5.06 10.27 -7.45
N ASN A 156 -5.45 11.16 -8.36
CA ASN A 156 -6.81 11.64 -8.54
C ASN A 156 -7.63 10.76 -9.47
N GLY A 157 -7.01 10.17 -10.49
CA GLY A 157 -7.66 9.20 -11.36
C GLY A 157 -7.92 7.86 -10.66
N SER A 158 -8.88 7.09 -11.16
CA SER A 158 -9.13 5.73 -10.66
C SER A 158 -7.98 4.77 -11.01
N ILE A 159 -7.65 3.88 -10.07
CA ILE A 159 -6.73 2.77 -10.31
C ILE A 159 -7.53 1.49 -10.56
N SER A 160 -7.18 0.73 -11.60
CA SER A 160 -7.90 -0.50 -12.01
C SER A 160 -6.95 -1.63 -12.43
N GLY A 161 -7.50 -2.82 -12.68
CA GLY A 161 -6.77 -4.00 -13.14
C GLY A 161 -6.37 -4.95 -12.00
N THR A 162 -5.85 -6.13 -12.34
CA THR A 162 -5.55 -7.20 -11.35
C THR A 162 -4.22 -7.02 -10.61
N GLY A 163 -3.52 -5.91 -10.85
CA GLY A 163 -2.25 -5.59 -10.22
C GLY A 163 -2.41 -5.05 -8.80
N GLY A 164 -1.29 -4.87 -8.10
CA GLY A 164 -1.25 -4.39 -6.72
C GLY A 164 -0.41 -3.12 -6.53
N ILE A 165 -0.41 -2.59 -5.31
CA ILE A 165 0.33 -1.39 -4.92
C ILE A 165 1.37 -1.73 -3.86
N ILE A 166 2.58 -1.19 -4.01
CA ILE A 166 3.61 -1.17 -2.98
C ILE A 166 3.92 0.28 -2.65
N LYS A 167 3.78 0.68 -1.39
CA LYS A 167 4.16 2.01 -0.91
C LYS A 167 5.48 1.93 -0.13
N ASN A 168 6.52 2.55 -0.67
CA ASN A 168 7.85 2.71 -0.09
C ASN A 168 8.15 4.20 0.18
N GLY A 169 9.25 4.50 0.86
CA GLY A 169 9.69 5.89 1.14
C GLY A 169 8.82 6.61 2.17
N SER A 170 9.27 7.78 2.65
CA SER A 170 8.59 8.51 3.73
C SER A 170 7.40 9.34 3.28
N GLY A 171 7.27 9.64 1.98
CA GLY A 171 6.19 10.47 1.45
C GLY A 171 4.79 9.87 1.64
N THR A 172 3.77 10.66 1.34
CA THR A 172 2.36 10.27 1.40
C THR A 172 1.84 9.88 0.01
N LEU A 173 1.22 8.70 -0.09
CA LEU A 173 0.38 8.32 -1.23
C LEU A 173 -1.06 8.66 -0.88
N THR A 174 -1.66 9.62 -1.58
CA THR A 174 -3.08 9.95 -1.43
C THR A 174 -3.86 9.37 -2.60
N LEU A 175 -4.85 8.52 -2.31
CA LEU A 175 -5.77 7.98 -3.30
C LEU A 175 -7.10 8.74 -3.19
N ASN A 176 -7.50 9.40 -4.27
CA ASN A 176 -8.73 10.18 -4.32
C ASN A 176 -9.81 9.56 -5.21
N GLY A 177 -9.43 8.82 -6.27
CA GLY A 177 -10.37 8.26 -7.24
C GLY A 177 -10.96 6.90 -6.82
N ASN A 178 -12.10 6.53 -7.41
CA ASN A 178 -12.75 5.23 -7.20
C ASN A 178 -11.92 4.06 -7.74
N ASN A 179 -11.12 3.42 -6.88
CA ASN A 179 -10.23 2.34 -7.30
C ASN A 179 -10.92 0.99 -7.32
N THR A 180 -10.63 0.20 -8.35
CA THR A 180 -11.19 -1.13 -8.61
C THR A 180 -10.11 -2.19 -8.85
N PHE A 181 -8.85 -1.87 -8.58
CA PHE A 181 -7.79 -2.88 -8.65
C PHE A 181 -7.98 -3.94 -7.57
N SER A 182 -7.51 -5.16 -7.85
CA SER A 182 -7.77 -6.32 -7.00
C SER A 182 -6.52 -7.04 -6.48
N GLY A 183 -5.32 -6.59 -6.87
CA GLY A 183 -4.08 -7.11 -6.29
C GLY A 183 -3.85 -6.62 -4.85
N PRO A 184 -2.75 -7.06 -4.22
CA PRO A 184 -2.45 -6.72 -2.84
C PRO A 184 -2.00 -5.26 -2.69
N VAL A 185 -2.15 -4.72 -1.47
CA VAL A 185 -1.59 -3.43 -1.06
C VAL A 185 -0.56 -3.67 0.04
N SER A 186 0.70 -3.29 -0.20
CA SER A 186 1.77 -3.37 0.80
C SER A 186 2.30 -1.98 1.14
N ILE A 187 2.31 -1.63 2.41
CA ILE A 187 2.71 -0.32 2.94
C ILE A 187 3.97 -0.52 3.78
N ASN A 188 5.13 -0.39 3.11
CA ASN A 188 6.44 -0.59 3.71
C ASN A 188 6.96 0.64 4.46
N GLY A 189 6.49 1.83 4.10
CA GLY A 189 6.87 3.08 4.75
C GLY A 189 6.01 4.27 4.31
N GLY A 190 6.12 5.37 5.05
CA GLY A 190 5.32 6.58 4.81
C GLY A 190 3.84 6.35 5.11
N THR A 191 2.95 7.10 4.45
CA THR A 191 1.50 7.02 4.68
C THR A 191 0.76 6.72 3.37
N VAL A 192 -0.26 5.86 3.44
CA VAL A 192 -1.33 5.79 2.44
C VAL A 192 -2.57 6.43 3.03
N VAL A 193 -3.09 7.45 2.36
CA VAL A 193 -4.34 8.14 2.71
C VAL A 193 -5.40 7.78 1.69
N LEU A 194 -6.54 7.29 2.19
CA LEU A 194 -7.70 6.97 1.37
C LEU A 194 -8.76 8.06 1.60
N ASN A 195 -9.01 8.90 0.59
CA ASN A 195 -9.99 10.00 0.64
C ASN A 195 -11.37 9.55 0.10
N SER A 196 -12.31 10.49 -0.13
CA SER A 196 -13.75 10.22 -0.30
C SER A 196 -14.12 9.15 -1.33
N GLU A 197 -13.43 9.08 -2.48
CA GLU A 197 -13.64 7.98 -3.44
C GLU A 197 -12.45 6.99 -3.48
N GLY A 198 -11.37 7.27 -2.75
CA GLY A 198 -10.07 6.58 -2.75
C GLY A 198 -10.06 5.16 -2.20
N THR A 199 -11.12 4.38 -2.39
CA THR A 199 -11.31 3.10 -1.72
C THR A 199 -10.35 2.02 -2.24
N ILE A 200 -10.07 0.99 -1.43
CA ILE A 200 -9.30 -0.22 -1.81
C ILE A 200 -10.08 -1.50 -1.46
N ARG A 201 -11.40 -1.50 -1.64
CA ARG A 201 -12.29 -2.54 -1.06
C ARG A 201 -12.11 -3.93 -1.65
N ASN A 202 -11.74 -4.00 -2.94
CA ASN A 202 -11.66 -5.25 -3.70
C ASN A 202 -10.25 -5.85 -3.74
N VAL A 203 -9.32 -5.35 -2.92
CA VAL A 203 -7.94 -5.82 -2.89
C VAL A 203 -7.84 -7.18 -2.24
N LEU A 204 -6.84 -7.95 -2.65
CA LEU A 204 -6.58 -9.28 -2.11
C LEU A 204 -6.22 -9.24 -0.63
N SER A 205 -5.35 -8.30 -0.25
CA SER A 205 -4.88 -8.12 1.11
C SER A 205 -4.30 -6.73 1.31
N ILE A 206 -4.22 -6.30 2.56
CA ILE A 206 -3.58 -5.07 2.99
C ILE A 206 -2.49 -5.45 3.99
N SER A 207 -1.23 -5.15 3.68
CA SER A 207 -0.11 -5.35 4.60
C SER A 207 0.46 -4.00 5.01
N VAL A 208 0.44 -3.70 6.30
CA VAL A 208 1.02 -2.49 6.89
C VAL A 208 2.28 -2.90 7.65
N ASN A 209 3.44 -2.78 6.99
CA ASN A 209 4.75 -3.12 7.57
C ASN A 209 5.23 -2.00 8.49
N ALA A 210 6.08 -1.08 8.06
CA ALA A 210 6.55 0.03 8.91
C ALA A 210 5.87 1.38 8.58
N GLY A 211 4.89 1.38 7.67
CA GLY A 211 4.16 2.59 7.30
C GLY A 211 2.82 2.75 8.01
N LYS A 212 1.99 3.63 7.45
CA LYS A 212 0.66 3.95 7.97
C LYS A 212 -0.41 3.82 6.90
N LEU A 213 -1.53 3.20 7.25
CA LEU A 213 -2.77 3.29 6.48
C LEU A 213 -3.75 4.22 7.21
N PHE A 214 -4.21 5.27 6.54
CA PHE A 214 -5.25 6.17 7.04
C PHE A 214 -6.54 6.03 6.24
N LEU A 215 -7.58 5.53 6.90
CA LEU A 215 -8.94 5.37 6.38
C LEU A 215 -9.73 6.67 6.59
N GLY A 216 -9.39 7.71 5.83
CA GLY A 216 -9.89 9.08 6.02
C GLY A 216 -11.14 9.45 5.20
N GLY A 217 -11.63 8.58 4.32
CA GLY A 217 -12.60 8.94 3.29
C GLY A 217 -13.97 9.34 3.84
N ASN A 218 -14.40 10.57 3.55
CA ASN A 218 -15.66 11.20 3.99
C ASN A 218 -16.96 10.57 3.41
N GLY A 219 -16.90 9.33 2.89
CA GLY A 219 -17.95 8.69 2.10
C GLY A 219 -18.58 7.44 2.72
N GLY A 220 -18.15 7.04 3.93
CA GLY A 220 -18.63 5.82 4.58
C GLY A 220 -18.13 4.56 3.86
N TRP A 221 -17.36 3.73 4.55
CA TRP A 221 -16.82 2.54 3.94
C TRP A 221 -17.82 1.39 4.08
N ALA A 222 -18.37 0.94 2.95
CA ALA A 222 -18.99 -0.37 2.90
C ALA A 222 -17.88 -1.43 2.98
N GLU A 223 -18.16 -2.48 3.73
CA GLU A 223 -17.28 -3.58 4.15
C GLU A 223 -16.29 -4.04 3.06
N SER A 224 -15.01 -4.17 3.43
CA SER A 224 -14.00 -4.89 2.64
C SER A 224 -13.77 -6.26 3.27
N SER A 225 -13.67 -7.29 2.44
CA SER A 225 -13.26 -8.63 2.87
C SER A 225 -11.74 -8.83 2.89
N ALA A 226 -10.95 -7.79 2.59
CA ALA A 226 -9.50 -7.90 2.53
C ALA A 226 -8.92 -8.19 3.91
N GLU A 227 -8.07 -9.20 4.00
CA GLU A 227 -7.27 -9.47 5.20
C GLU A 227 -6.30 -8.33 5.45
N VAL A 228 -6.20 -7.90 6.72
CA VAL A 228 -5.35 -6.80 7.16
C VAL A 228 -4.22 -7.34 8.01
N TYR A 229 -3.01 -7.27 7.49
CA TYR A 229 -1.78 -7.68 8.16
C TYR A 229 -1.09 -6.46 8.76
N LEU A 230 -1.11 -6.34 10.08
CA LEU A 230 -0.30 -5.35 10.80
C LEU A 230 1.03 -5.99 11.21
N LEU A 231 2.08 -5.59 10.49
CA LEU A 231 3.42 -6.18 10.52
C LEU A 231 4.46 -5.18 11.07
N GLY A 232 4.04 -4.29 11.97
CA GLY A 232 4.90 -3.25 12.57
C GLY A 232 4.35 -1.83 12.47
N GLY A 233 3.18 -1.67 11.83
CA GLY A 233 2.73 -0.40 11.28
C GLY A 233 1.47 0.12 11.95
N ASP A 234 0.99 1.24 11.41
CA ASP A 234 -0.12 1.99 11.98
C ASP A 234 -1.36 1.90 11.07
N LEU A 235 -2.50 1.53 11.66
CA LEU A 235 -3.81 1.74 11.07
C LEU A 235 -4.48 2.92 11.79
N GLU A 236 -4.96 3.91 11.04
CA GLU A 236 -5.64 5.09 11.55
C GLU A 236 -7.00 5.22 10.86
N ILE A 237 -8.04 5.56 11.61
CA ILE A 237 -9.40 5.77 11.08
C ILE A 237 -9.78 7.24 11.13
N GLY A 238 -10.61 7.67 10.18
CA GLY A 238 -11.25 8.99 10.17
C GLY A 238 -12.57 9.00 10.94
N ASP A 239 -13.49 9.90 10.56
CA ASP A 239 -14.82 10.04 11.19
C ASP A 239 -15.88 9.09 10.59
N GLN A 240 -15.47 8.02 9.91
CA GLN A 240 -16.38 7.06 9.28
C GLN A 240 -16.22 5.68 9.89
N SER A 241 -17.32 4.93 9.93
CA SER A 241 -17.28 3.52 10.30
C SER A 241 -16.72 2.69 9.14
N GLU A 242 -15.89 1.72 9.50
CA GLU A 242 -15.06 0.93 8.61
C GLU A 242 -15.29 -0.56 8.87
N GLY A 243 -15.40 -1.36 7.82
CA GLY A 243 -15.46 -2.82 7.90
C GLY A 243 -14.31 -3.45 7.11
N LEU A 244 -13.56 -4.34 7.76
CA LEU A 244 -12.37 -5.00 7.22
C LEU A 244 -12.47 -6.52 7.42
N GLY A 245 -11.65 -7.28 6.69
CA GLY A 245 -11.52 -8.72 6.87
C GLY A 245 -10.83 -9.10 8.18
N GLU A 246 -10.21 -10.28 8.21
CA GLU A 246 -9.47 -10.70 9.40
C GLU A 246 -8.27 -9.79 9.68
N LEU A 247 -8.11 -9.42 10.96
CA LEU A 247 -6.92 -8.73 11.47
C LEU A 247 -5.84 -9.76 11.81
N GLN A 248 -4.70 -9.69 11.14
CA GLN A 248 -3.52 -10.51 11.36
C GLN A 248 -2.41 -9.66 12.00
N ILE A 249 -1.84 -10.13 13.11
CA ILE A 249 -0.75 -9.41 13.80
C ILE A 249 0.44 -10.34 14.01
N SER A 250 1.64 -9.84 13.68
CA SER A 250 2.90 -10.55 13.90
C SER A 250 4.04 -9.68 14.46
N ALA A 251 3.85 -8.36 14.54
CA ALA A 251 4.82 -7.41 15.11
C ALA A 251 4.10 -6.26 15.83
N HIS A 252 4.83 -5.48 16.63
CA HIS A 252 4.27 -4.36 17.38
C HIS A 252 3.62 -3.34 16.44
N SER A 253 2.31 -3.22 16.52
CA SER A 253 1.49 -2.42 15.62
C SER A 253 0.51 -1.55 16.38
N ARG A 254 -0.03 -0.53 15.70
CA ARG A 254 -0.91 0.46 16.35
C ARG A 254 -2.21 0.63 15.58
N ILE A 255 -3.31 0.74 16.32
CA ILE A 255 -4.59 1.26 15.81
C ILE A 255 -4.82 2.62 16.45
N LYS A 256 -5.14 3.62 15.64
CA LYS A 256 -5.41 4.99 16.06
C LYS A 256 -6.86 5.33 15.72
N LEU A 257 -7.67 5.41 16.76
CA LEU A 257 -9.03 5.96 16.72
C LEU A 257 -8.95 7.49 16.75
N LYS A 258 -10.00 8.18 16.32
CA LYS A 258 -10.05 9.63 16.21
C LYS A 258 -10.97 10.22 17.29
N PRO A 259 -10.41 10.57 18.47
CA PRO A 259 -11.22 11.09 19.57
C PRO A 259 -11.87 12.43 19.22
N GLY A 260 -13.13 12.62 19.62
CA GLY A 260 -13.84 13.89 19.50
C GLY A 260 -14.41 14.18 18.10
N GLY A 261 -14.43 13.16 17.23
CA GLY A 261 -15.13 13.17 15.94
C GLY A 261 -16.60 12.73 16.06
N ALA A 262 -17.19 12.30 14.95
CA ALA A 262 -18.44 11.54 15.00
C ALA A 262 -18.09 10.11 15.42
N ALA A 263 -18.76 9.57 16.45
CA ALA A 263 -18.49 8.22 16.94
C ALA A 263 -18.51 7.18 15.80
N THR A 264 -17.38 6.49 15.62
CA THR A 264 -17.19 5.50 14.55
C THR A 264 -17.08 4.09 15.08
N ILE A 265 -17.28 3.13 14.18
CA ILE A 265 -17.02 1.71 14.41
C ILE A 265 -15.95 1.25 13.44
N LEU A 266 -14.85 0.73 13.98
CA LEU A 266 -13.91 -0.10 13.24
C LEU A 266 -14.27 -1.57 13.46
N ARG A 267 -14.72 -2.25 12.42
CA ARG A 267 -15.12 -3.66 12.45
C ARG A 267 -14.10 -4.53 11.71
N PHE A 268 -13.75 -5.65 12.32
CA PHE A 268 -13.01 -6.74 11.68
C PHE A 268 -13.84 -8.03 11.67
N ALA A 269 -13.69 -8.84 10.63
CA ALA A 269 -14.33 -10.17 10.57
C ALA A 269 -13.85 -11.10 11.70
N GLY A 270 -12.59 -10.94 12.12
CA GLY A 270 -11.96 -11.72 13.17
C GLY A 270 -10.57 -11.20 13.49
N ALA A 271 -9.89 -11.86 14.42
CA ALA A 271 -8.51 -11.58 14.76
C ALA A 271 -7.71 -12.87 14.86
N ASN A 272 -6.51 -12.84 14.30
CA ASN A 272 -5.52 -13.89 14.43
C ASN A 272 -4.17 -13.28 14.82
N TRP A 273 -3.48 -13.97 15.71
CA TRP A 273 -2.25 -13.50 16.32
C TRP A 273 -1.18 -14.56 16.14
N SER A 274 -0.05 -14.15 15.58
CA SER A 274 1.11 -15.00 15.33
C SER A 274 2.39 -14.47 16.01
N GLY A 275 2.31 -13.29 16.65
CA GLY A 275 3.41 -12.62 17.33
C GLY A 275 3.16 -11.12 17.50
N GLY A 276 4.02 -10.45 18.27
CA GLY A 276 3.95 -9.00 18.47
C GLY A 276 2.82 -8.54 19.41
N SER A 277 2.54 -7.24 19.40
CA SER A 277 1.53 -6.60 20.25
C SER A 277 0.74 -5.54 19.49
N LEU A 278 -0.46 -5.22 19.98
CA LEU A 278 -1.33 -4.20 19.44
C LEU A 278 -1.54 -3.09 20.46
N THR A 279 -1.19 -1.85 20.12
CA THR A 279 -1.56 -0.68 20.93
C THR A 279 -2.67 0.12 20.28
N ILE A 280 -3.74 0.39 21.04
CA ILE A 280 -4.90 1.15 20.59
C ILE A 280 -4.83 2.55 21.20
N TYR A 281 -4.86 3.57 20.37
CA TYR A 281 -4.88 4.98 20.76
C TYR A 281 -6.25 5.59 20.46
N GLY A 282 -6.63 6.63 21.22
CA GLY A 282 -7.83 7.41 20.96
C GLY A 282 -9.14 6.79 21.44
N TRP A 283 -9.09 5.60 22.06
CA TRP A 283 -10.27 5.01 22.70
C TRP A 283 -10.73 5.85 23.90
N SER A 284 -12.04 5.95 24.08
CA SER A 284 -12.65 6.62 25.23
C SER A 284 -13.75 5.77 25.85
N GLY A 285 -13.89 5.86 27.17
CA GLY A 285 -14.87 5.12 27.94
C GLY A 285 -14.34 4.75 29.31
N GLN A 286 -15.11 3.91 30.02
CA GLN A 286 -14.66 3.26 31.25
C GLN A 286 -14.17 1.84 30.92
N PRO A 287 -13.00 1.41 31.42
CA PRO A 287 -12.56 0.03 31.25
C PRO A 287 -13.66 -0.97 31.56
N GLY A 288 -13.70 -2.09 30.83
CA GLY A 288 -14.67 -3.18 31.03
C GLY A 288 -16.12 -2.81 30.70
N HIS A 289 -16.36 -1.62 30.17
CA HIS A 289 -17.65 -1.14 29.68
C HIS A 289 -17.53 -0.78 28.21
N PRO A 290 -18.64 -0.71 27.46
CA PRO A 290 -18.64 -0.23 26.09
C PRO A 290 -17.98 1.14 25.97
N GLY A 291 -17.23 1.33 24.89
CA GLY A 291 -16.64 2.62 24.53
C GLY A 291 -17.72 3.68 24.26
N THR A 292 -17.38 4.93 24.53
CA THR A 292 -18.33 6.06 24.45
C THR A 292 -18.29 6.83 23.15
N ASP A 293 -17.16 6.77 22.42
CA ASP A 293 -16.95 7.46 21.15
C ASP A 293 -16.66 6.41 20.07
N ASP A 294 -15.42 6.37 19.56
CA ASP A 294 -14.96 5.33 18.64
C ASP A 294 -14.81 3.97 19.30
N ARG A 295 -15.23 2.93 18.57
CA ARG A 295 -15.26 1.55 19.06
C ARG A 295 -14.64 0.58 18.06
N ILE A 296 -14.11 -0.52 18.59
CA ILE A 296 -13.55 -1.62 17.80
C ILE A 296 -14.38 -2.87 18.03
N PHE A 297 -14.90 -3.46 16.95
CA PHE A 297 -15.69 -4.67 16.98
C PHE A 297 -15.05 -5.79 16.18
N PHE A 298 -15.25 -7.02 16.65
CA PHE A 298 -14.97 -8.25 15.90
C PHE A 298 -16.26 -9.03 15.68
N GLU A 299 -16.47 -9.54 14.48
CA GLU A 299 -17.59 -10.44 14.18
C GLU A 299 -17.39 -11.81 14.81
N SER A 300 -16.17 -12.35 14.71
CA SER A 300 -15.74 -13.57 15.40
C SER A 300 -14.99 -13.23 16.69
N LYS A 301 -15.32 -13.92 17.80
CA LYS A 301 -14.67 -13.69 19.11
C LYS A 301 -13.15 -13.87 19.00
N PRO A 302 -12.34 -12.82 19.29
CA PRO A 302 -10.89 -12.99 19.41
C PRO A 302 -10.53 -13.97 20.53
N ASN A 303 -9.47 -14.75 20.32
CA ASN A 303 -9.01 -15.68 21.34
C ASN A 303 -8.29 -14.97 22.49
N ASP A 304 -8.22 -15.65 23.64
CA ASP A 304 -7.60 -15.11 24.86
C ASP A 304 -6.12 -14.74 24.68
N MET A 305 -5.40 -15.45 23.82
CA MET A 305 -3.98 -15.17 23.53
C MET A 305 -3.80 -13.83 22.81
N PHE A 306 -4.65 -13.50 21.83
CA PHE A 306 -4.64 -12.20 21.17
C PHE A 306 -4.89 -11.08 22.19
N LEU A 307 -5.88 -11.26 23.08
CA LEU A 307 -6.30 -10.25 24.05
C LEU A 307 -5.21 -9.88 25.06
N ILE A 308 -4.34 -10.83 25.43
CA ILE A 308 -3.20 -10.59 26.32
C ILE A 308 -2.22 -9.55 25.75
N TYR A 309 -2.04 -9.51 24.43
CA TYR A 309 -1.09 -8.62 23.75
C TYR A 309 -1.72 -7.33 23.22
N VAL A 310 -2.97 -7.04 23.60
CA VAL A 310 -3.63 -5.76 23.34
C VAL A 310 -3.34 -4.81 24.50
N THR A 311 -3.02 -3.56 24.20
CA THR A 311 -2.92 -2.48 25.19
C THR A 311 -3.68 -1.27 24.69
N PHE A 312 -4.51 -0.67 25.52
CA PHE A 312 -5.10 0.63 25.25
C PHE A 312 -4.21 1.72 25.86
N ALA A 313 -3.87 2.74 25.09
CA ALA A 313 -3.01 3.82 25.56
C ALA A 313 -3.66 4.52 26.77
N GLY A 314 -2.93 4.59 27.87
CA GLY A 314 -3.41 5.15 29.14
C GLY A 314 -4.05 4.13 30.09
N PHE A 315 -4.09 2.85 29.73
CA PHE A 315 -4.59 1.76 30.56
C PHE A 315 -3.52 0.68 30.78
N ASP A 316 -3.73 -0.15 31.79
CA ASP A 316 -2.89 -1.33 32.03
C ASP A 316 -2.92 -2.29 30.82
N PRO A 317 -1.85 -3.06 30.56
CA PRO A 317 -1.82 -4.06 29.49
C PRO A 317 -2.93 -5.11 29.62
N GLY A 318 -3.50 -5.50 28.48
CA GLY A 318 -4.57 -6.47 28.35
C GLY A 318 -5.85 -5.85 27.76
N GLY A 319 -6.41 -6.51 26.76
CA GLY A 319 -7.77 -6.26 26.28
C GLY A 319 -8.75 -7.30 26.81
N MET A 320 -10.04 -6.97 26.78
CA MET A 320 -11.12 -7.94 26.90
C MET A 320 -12.19 -7.67 25.86
N VAL A 321 -13.08 -8.64 25.64
CA VAL A 321 -14.22 -8.46 24.76
C VAL A 321 -15.55 -8.53 25.49
N LEU A 322 -16.46 -7.63 25.12
CA LEU A 322 -17.85 -7.63 25.56
C LEU A 322 -18.74 -8.23 24.47
N ASP A 323 -19.58 -9.19 24.84
CA ASP A 323 -20.61 -9.72 23.95
C ASP A 323 -21.73 -8.67 23.81
N VAL A 324 -21.94 -8.17 22.59
CA VAL A 324 -23.03 -7.23 22.28
C VAL A 324 -24.10 -7.88 21.38
N GLY A 325 -24.18 -9.21 21.38
CA GLY A 325 -25.18 -10.02 20.68
C GLY A 325 -24.68 -10.62 19.38
N ASN A 326 -24.31 -9.78 18.40
CA ASN A 326 -23.86 -10.21 17.07
C ASN A 326 -22.38 -9.91 16.78
N SER A 327 -21.68 -9.34 17.75
CA SER A 327 -20.27 -8.97 17.65
C SER A 327 -19.64 -8.84 19.03
N TRP A 328 -18.33 -8.67 19.04
CA TRP A 328 -17.50 -8.59 20.24
C TRP A 328 -16.79 -7.25 20.28
N GLU A 329 -17.14 -6.39 21.23
CA GLU A 329 -16.47 -5.10 21.40
C GLU A 329 -15.16 -5.28 22.16
N LEU A 330 -14.04 -4.81 21.60
CA LEU A 330 -12.75 -4.80 22.28
C LEU A 330 -12.63 -3.57 23.18
N VAL A 331 -12.37 -3.80 24.47
CA VAL A 331 -12.27 -2.75 25.50
C VAL A 331 -11.07 -2.98 26.43
N PRO A 332 -10.58 -1.96 27.15
CA PRO A 332 -9.55 -2.15 28.17
C PRO A 332 -10.05 -3.03 29.32
N VAL A 333 -9.16 -3.83 29.91
CA VAL A 333 -9.44 -4.54 31.17
C VAL A 333 -9.46 -3.53 32.33
N PRO A 334 -10.47 -3.54 33.23
CA PRO A 334 -10.46 -2.65 34.39
C PRO A 334 -9.41 -3.00 35.43
N GLU A 335 -9.02 -2.00 36.20
CA GLU A 335 -8.06 -2.19 37.28
C GLU A 335 -8.67 -3.02 38.41
N THR A 336 -7.82 -3.79 39.10
CA THR A 336 -8.25 -4.67 40.20
C THR A 336 -8.94 -3.94 41.36
N SER A 337 -8.68 -2.64 41.53
CA SER A 337 -9.33 -1.77 42.53
C SER A 337 -10.76 -1.37 42.17
N ASP A 338 -11.11 -1.37 40.88
CA ASP A 338 -12.46 -1.04 40.41
C ASP A 338 -13.46 -2.18 40.64
N TYR A 339 -12.95 -3.36 41.03
CA TYR A 339 -13.70 -4.61 41.16
C TYR A 339 -13.99 -5.05 42.60
N ALA A 340 -14.03 -4.13 43.57
CA ALA A 340 -14.33 -4.41 44.97
C ALA A 340 -15.71 -5.09 45.23
N LEU A 341 -16.46 -5.48 44.19
CA LEU A 341 -17.79 -6.11 44.25
C LEU A 341 -17.94 -7.41 43.42
N MET A 342 -16.91 -7.94 42.75
CA MET A 342 -17.07 -9.16 41.91
C MET A 342 -16.56 -10.44 42.59
N THR A 343 -17.35 -11.52 42.52
CA THR A 343 -17.09 -12.80 43.21
C THR A 343 -15.92 -13.59 42.59
N GLY A 344 -15.21 -14.35 43.44
CA GLY A 344 -13.82 -14.78 43.26
C GLY A 344 -13.42 -15.65 42.07
N LEU A 345 -14.34 -16.16 41.24
CA LEU A 345 -13.97 -16.92 40.03
C LEU A 345 -13.63 -15.99 38.85
N ALA A 346 -14.33 -14.86 38.72
CA ALA A 346 -13.99 -13.81 37.77
C ALA A 346 -12.63 -13.19 38.13
N LEU A 347 -12.36 -12.94 39.40
CA LEU A 347 -11.06 -12.39 39.81
C LEU A 347 -9.87 -13.31 39.45
N LEU A 348 -10.04 -14.64 39.52
CA LEU A 348 -8.96 -15.62 39.34
C LEU A 348 -8.51 -15.74 37.88
N ILE A 349 -9.44 -15.86 36.93
CA ILE A 349 -9.14 -15.95 35.49
C ILE A 349 -8.46 -14.67 34.99
N PHE A 350 -8.89 -13.51 35.53
CA PHE A 350 -8.33 -12.21 35.20
C PHE A 350 -6.95 -11.99 35.83
N SER A 351 -6.75 -12.45 37.07
CA SER A 351 -5.42 -12.45 37.71
C SER A 351 -4.41 -13.26 36.90
N VAL A 352 -4.83 -14.38 36.30
CA VAL A 352 -3.98 -15.21 35.44
C VAL A 352 -3.69 -14.53 34.10
N HIS A 353 -4.69 -13.93 33.44
CA HIS A 353 -4.48 -13.14 32.21
C HIS A 353 -3.50 -11.98 32.43
N ARG A 354 -3.65 -11.22 33.53
CA ARG A 354 -2.74 -10.13 33.91
C ARG A 354 -1.33 -10.64 34.23
N ARG A 355 -1.21 -11.75 34.95
CA ARG A 355 0.09 -12.33 35.32
C ARG A 355 0.83 -12.90 34.11
N LEU A 356 0.12 -13.37 33.09
CA LEU A 356 0.72 -13.81 31.82
C LEU A 356 1.14 -12.63 30.94
N ALA A 357 0.35 -11.54 30.91
CA ALA A 357 0.69 -10.30 30.20
C ALA A 357 1.95 -9.62 30.75
N LEU A 358 2.14 -9.63 32.07
CA LEU A 358 3.30 -9.00 32.72
C LEU A 358 4.60 -9.82 32.64
N VAL A 359 4.53 -11.10 32.25
CA VAL A 359 5.69 -12.01 32.26
C VAL A 359 6.31 -12.19 30.86
N ASN A 360 5.61 -11.81 29.78
CA ASN A 360 6.10 -11.91 28.40
C ASN A 360 6.09 -10.53 27.70
N PRO A 361 7.16 -9.74 27.82
CA PRO A 361 7.29 -8.43 27.17
C PRO A 361 7.47 -8.50 25.65
#